data_AF-A0A5B7CE93-F1
#
_entry.id   AF-A0A5B7CE93-F1
#
_cell.length_a   1.000
_cell.length_b   1.000
_cell.length_c   1.000
_cell.angle_alpha   90.00
_cell.angle_beta   90.00
_cell.angle_gamma   90.00
#
_symmetry.space_group_name_H-M   'P 1'
#
loop_
_entity.id
_entity.type
_entity.pdbx_description
1 polymer ?
#
loop_
_entity_poly.entity_id
_entity_poly.type
_entity_poly.pdbx_seq_one_letter_code
_entity_poly.pdbx_strand_id
1 'polypeptide(L)'
;MTVIYRDPDDNTSSVDDPLLPWLRSIKKAVDDPNSAHSNGADLDNLLSNCIKTFKNDGRYRNDVRFLRIWFLYMDCSQDFQSIFRELEQNKICITHSLLYESYALFLEAKGRLTDALMVYQLGISRNAEPLERLKKAHALFRDRMFEIVNACSLEKIDAGDSFGRGESCINPWSISTVKHLLQRMNPQILKYEGYHPSRKVYSGKVALSSLHKSARNKVIEIGGRKYQIKGCAGQGGFAQVFKAYVNSNPDDVVALKIQKPPFPWEFYMYRQLDKRIPDKERSSFGFAHRLHLYSDYSIIVSDYLSHGTLQDAINSNVVIGGFMEEVLCIYYTIEMLSMLETLHSAGLIHGDFKPDNLLIRYAGDDLREDGFRDRTGPWHDQGLCLVDWGRGIDLSLFPEKIKFKGDCRTSGFRCIEMQENMPWTFQVDSYGLCVIVHMMLHNSYMEIEKKASSDGGYVYQPKSSFKRYWQVELWKNLFTKLLNISPSDNHKKLLRNLRESFQDYLCSNPQLIKKLKQLLVKQRTSLCSA
;
A
#
# COMPACT_ATOMS: atom_id res chain seq x y z
N MET A 1 4.94 6.05 7.69
CA MET A 1 4.78 6.11 9.16
C MET A 1 5.04 4.73 9.70
N THR A 2 6.09 4.61 10.49
CA THR A 2 6.68 3.34 10.92
C THR A 2 5.86 2.78 12.08
N VAL A 3 5.18 1.64 11.85
CA VAL A 3 4.33 0.94 12.81
C VAL A 3 5.15 0.55 14.05
N ILE A 4 4.66 0.94 15.23
CA ILE A 4 5.22 0.54 16.52
C ILE A 4 4.89 -0.94 16.76
N TYR A 5 5.74 -1.84 16.28
CA TYR A 5 5.68 -3.26 16.65
C TYR A 5 6.34 -3.45 18.02
N ARG A 6 5.68 -4.15 18.95
CA ARG A 6 6.29 -4.73 20.16
C ARG A 6 6.91 -6.08 19.76
N ASP A 7 8.17 -6.28 20.11
CA ASP A 7 8.77 -7.62 20.04
C ASP A 7 8.22 -8.47 21.22
N PRO A 8 7.93 -9.77 21.03
CA PRO A 8 7.41 -10.63 22.09
C PRO A 8 8.43 -11.02 23.17
N ASP A 9 9.71 -10.70 22.98
CA ASP A 9 10.81 -11.19 23.85
C ASP A 9 11.35 -10.15 24.85
N ASP A 10 10.69 -9.00 25.03
CA ASP A 10 11.14 -8.01 26.03
C ASP A 10 10.64 -8.37 27.44
N ASN A 11 11.22 -9.43 27.98
CA ASN A 11 11.09 -9.85 29.37
C ASN A 11 12.05 -9.06 30.28
N THR A 12 12.03 -7.73 30.17
CA THR A 12 12.68 -6.85 31.16
C THR A 12 11.65 -6.31 32.14
N SER A 13 11.51 -7.05 33.24
CA SER A 13 10.87 -6.57 34.46
C SER A 13 11.63 -5.35 35.00
N SER A 14 11.09 -4.15 34.84
CA SER A 14 11.27 -3.09 35.83
C SER A 14 10.05 -2.20 35.87
N VAL A 15 9.42 -2.14 37.03
CA VAL A 15 8.17 -1.38 37.29
C VAL A 15 8.36 0.14 37.17
N ASP A 16 9.59 0.63 36.95
CA ASP A 16 9.89 2.02 36.59
C ASP A 16 10.76 2.09 35.33
N ASP A 17 10.13 2.14 34.15
CA ASP A 17 10.79 2.53 32.88
C ASP A 17 10.59 4.05 32.66
N PRO A 18 11.60 4.89 32.91
CA PRO A 18 11.51 6.35 32.74
C PRO A 18 11.16 6.80 31.32
N LEU A 19 11.35 5.96 30.30
CA LEU A 19 11.01 6.28 28.92
C LEU A 19 9.50 6.10 28.66
N LEU A 20 8.82 5.26 29.43
CA LEU A 20 7.41 4.90 29.22
C LEU A 20 6.44 6.10 29.29
N PRO A 21 6.56 7.04 30.26
CA PRO A 21 5.74 8.26 30.26
C PRO A 21 5.93 9.11 29.00
N TRP A 22 7.17 9.21 28.50
CA TRP A 22 7.46 9.94 27.26
C TRP A 22 6.87 9.24 26.04
N LEU A 23 6.98 7.92 25.94
CA LEU A 23 6.36 7.14 24.87
C LEU A 23 4.84 7.32 24.84
N ARG A 24 4.18 7.36 26.01
CA ARG A 24 2.73 7.62 26.12
C ARG A 24 2.37 9.03 25.67
N SER A 25 3.14 10.04 26.09
CA SER A 25 2.92 11.44 25.70
C SER A 25 3.18 11.70 24.22
N ILE A 26 4.25 11.14 23.66
CA ILE A 26 4.58 11.22 22.23
C ILE A 26 3.49 10.53 21.41
N LYS A 27 3.04 9.33 21.84
CA LYS A 27 1.94 8.63 21.18
C LYS A 27 0.65 9.46 21.19
N LYS A 28 0.28 10.02 22.34
CA LYS A 28 -0.91 10.89 22.44
C LYS A 28 -0.81 12.11 21.53
N ALA A 29 0.36 12.74 21.43
CA ALA A 29 0.58 13.91 20.58
C ALA A 29 0.57 13.56 19.08
N VAL A 30 0.99 12.36 18.70
CA VAL A 30 0.93 11.86 17.32
C VAL A 30 -0.49 11.45 16.93
N ASP A 31 -1.29 10.95 17.88
CA ASP A 31 -2.63 10.41 17.66
C ASP A 31 -3.78 11.46 17.78
N ASP A 32 -3.52 12.71 18.20
CA ASP A 32 -4.56 13.74 18.41
C ASP A 32 -4.72 14.71 17.20
N PRO A 33 -5.84 14.62 16.44
CA PRO A 33 -6.08 15.43 15.24
C PRO A 33 -6.46 16.90 15.53
N ASN A 34 -6.80 17.28 16.77
CA ASN A 34 -7.20 18.65 17.13
C ASN A 34 -6.02 19.57 17.52
N SER A 35 -4.81 19.03 17.64
CA SER A 35 -3.57 19.79 17.90
C SER A 35 -3.10 20.65 16.70
N ALA A 36 -3.76 20.55 15.54
CA ALA A 36 -3.38 21.25 14.32
C ALA A 36 -3.55 22.79 14.34
N HIS A 37 -4.14 23.36 15.40
CA HIS A 37 -4.32 24.81 15.56
C HIS A 37 -3.27 25.44 16.49
N SER A 38 -2.54 24.63 17.24
CA SER A 38 -1.42 25.07 18.07
C SER A 38 -0.55 23.86 18.40
N ASN A 39 0.70 23.90 17.92
CA ASN A 39 1.86 23.21 18.50
C ASN A 39 2.50 22.01 17.75
N GLY A 40 2.80 22.18 16.45
CA GLY A 40 3.94 21.42 15.86
C GLY A 40 5.25 21.63 16.66
N ALA A 41 5.39 22.82 17.27
CA ALA A 41 6.46 23.12 18.23
C ALA A 41 6.39 22.27 19.52
N ASP A 42 5.22 21.82 19.98
CA ASP A 42 5.16 21.02 21.22
C ASP A 42 5.62 19.59 21.00
N LEU A 43 5.29 18.97 19.86
CA LEU A 43 5.81 17.64 19.54
C LEU A 43 7.32 17.70 19.32
N ASP A 44 7.81 18.71 18.60
CA ASP A 44 9.25 18.90 18.39
C ASP A 44 9.98 19.17 19.72
N ASN A 45 9.40 19.99 20.61
CA ASN A 45 9.91 20.22 21.95
C ASN A 45 9.88 18.95 22.81
N LEU A 46 8.80 18.17 22.73
CA LEU A 46 8.65 16.91 23.46
C LEU A 46 9.69 15.88 23.01
N LEU A 47 9.89 15.72 21.71
CA LEU A 47 10.91 14.84 21.13
C LEU A 47 12.33 15.31 21.49
N SER A 48 12.63 16.61 21.31
CA SER A 48 13.92 17.20 21.67
C SER A 48 14.22 17.05 23.16
N ASN A 49 13.24 17.29 24.04
CA ASN A 49 13.43 17.15 25.49
C ASN A 49 13.64 15.68 25.88
N CYS A 50 12.85 14.75 25.32
CA CYS A 50 13.03 13.32 25.53
C CYS A 50 14.46 12.88 25.12
N ILE A 51 14.91 13.31 23.95
CA ILE A 51 16.25 13.00 23.45
C ILE A 51 17.32 13.59 24.37
N LYS A 52 17.21 14.86 24.76
CA LYS A 52 18.18 15.51 25.68
C LYS A 52 18.27 14.80 27.03
N THR A 53 17.15 14.32 27.56
CA THR A 53 17.09 13.61 28.84
C THR A 53 17.79 12.24 28.77
N PHE A 54 17.59 11.48 27.69
CA PHE A 54 18.02 10.07 27.62
C PHE A 54 19.23 9.78 26.74
N LYS A 55 19.70 10.72 25.91
CA LYS A 55 20.81 10.47 24.95
C LYS A 55 22.12 10.02 25.61
N ASN A 56 22.35 10.40 26.86
CA ASN A 56 23.55 10.03 27.62
C ASN A 56 23.32 8.83 28.55
N ASP A 57 22.08 8.33 28.68
CA ASP A 57 21.75 7.23 29.57
C ASP A 57 22.12 5.89 28.91
N GLY A 58 22.97 5.12 29.60
CA GLY A 58 23.47 3.83 29.11
C GLY A 58 22.36 2.80 28.84
N ARG A 59 21.23 2.90 29.54
CA ARG A 59 20.12 1.94 29.45
C ARG A 59 19.45 1.93 28.07
N TYR A 60 19.40 3.07 27.40
CA TYR A 60 18.71 3.23 26.13
C TYR A 60 19.64 3.19 24.92
N ARG A 61 20.93 2.95 25.11
CA ARG A 61 21.92 2.93 24.01
C ARG A 61 21.59 1.89 22.94
N ASN A 62 20.99 0.77 23.30
CA ASN A 62 20.57 -0.27 22.33
C ASN A 62 19.05 -0.45 22.30
N ASP A 63 18.29 0.48 22.87
CA ASP A 63 16.83 0.39 22.92
C ASP A 63 16.21 0.88 21.61
N VAL A 64 15.57 -0.05 20.89
CA VAL A 64 14.89 0.22 19.61
C VAL A 64 13.73 1.22 19.79
N ARG A 65 13.10 1.26 20.96
CA ARG A 65 12.02 2.22 21.28
C ARG A 65 12.58 3.64 21.30
N PHE A 66 13.78 3.82 21.84
CA PHE A 66 14.48 5.10 21.84
C PHE A 66 14.97 5.48 20.43
N LEU A 67 15.50 4.52 19.66
CA LEU A 67 15.86 4.74 18.25
C LEU A 67 14.67 5.24 17.41
N ARG A 68 13.46 4.72 17.64
CA ARG A 68 12.24 5.18 16.94
C ARG A 68 11.88 6.62 17.27
N ILE A 69 12.14 7.10 18.50
CA ILE A 69 11.95 8.51 18.87
C ILE A 69 12.89 9.41 18.06
N TRP A 70 14.15 8.98 17.87
CA TRP A 70 15.10 9.70 17.01
C TRP A 70 14.65 9.74 15.55
N PHE A 71 14.02 8.69 15.03
CA PHE A 71 13.44 8.71 13.68
C PHE A 71 12.28 9.70 13.55
N LEU A 72 11.38 9.74 14.54
CA LEU A 72 10.31 10.74 14.58
C LEU A 72 10.87 12.17 14.62
N TYR A 73 11.95 12.39 15.39
CA TYR A 73 12.62 13.68 15.45
C TYR A 73 13.31 14.06 14.12
N MET A 74 13.93 13.09 13.44
CA MET A 74 14.48 13.30 12.09
C MET A 74 13.42 13.66 11.06
N ASP A 75 12.22 13.09 11.15
CA ASP A 75 11.12 13.43 10.23
C ASP A 75 10.63 14.88 10.43
N CYS A 76 10.80 15.46 11.62
CA CYS A 76 10.46 16.84 11.92
C CYS A 76 11.57 17.85 11.57
N SER A 77 12.84 17.43 11.62
CA SER A 77 13.99 18.31 11.42
C SER A 77 14.41 18.47 9.94
N GLN A 78 14.93 19.65 9.60
CA GLN A 78 15.56 19.90 8.28
C GLN A 78 17.04 19.46 8.25
N ASP A 79 17.69 19.31 9.41
CA ASP A 79 19.11 18.95 9.53
C ASP A 79 19.28 17.53 10.10
N PHE A 80 18.90 16.55 9.29
CA PHE A 80 19.04 15.12 9.63
C PHE A 80 20.50 14.65 9.69
N GLN A 81 21.43 15.39 9.06
CA GLN A 81 22.85 15.05 9.07
C GLN A 81 23.51 15.34 10.42
N SER A 82 23.12 16.42 11.11
CA SER A 82 23.57 16.65 12.49
C SER A 82 22.96 15.64 13.45
N ILE A 83 21.70 15.26 13.24
CA ILE A 83 21.01 14.24 14.05
C ILE A 83 21.69 12.87 13.93
N PHE A 84 22.04 12.43 12.72
CA PHE A 84 22.77 11.17 12.56
C PHE A 84 24.16 11.23 13.20
N ARG A 85 24.88 12.35 13.09
CA ARG A 85 26.16 12.55 13.79
C ARG A 85 25.99 12.47 15.31
N GLU A 86 24.91 13.02 15.85
CA GLU A 86 24.61 12.96 17.28
C GLU A 86 24.27 11.53 17.73
N LEU A 87 23.52 10.76 16.93
CA LEU A 87 23.28 9.33 17.16
C LEU A 87 24.59 8.54 17.22
N GLU A 88 25.51 8.80 16.30
CA GLU A 88 26.82 8.14 16.26
C GLU A 88 27.72 8.52 17.45
N GLN A 89 27.78 9.81 17.79
CA GLN A 89 28.56 10.30 18.93
C GLN A 89 28.09 9.69 20.26
N ASN A 90 26.76 9.58 20.43
CA ASN A 90 26.16 8.99 21.63
C ASN A 90 26.07 7.45 21.58
N LYS A 91 26.54 6.83 20.49
CA LYS A 91 26.55 5.37 20.27
C LYS A 91 25.16 4.74 20.41
N ILE A 92 24.12 5.42 19.91
CA ILE A 92 22.74 4.92 19.97
C ILE A 92 22.49 3.94 18.82
N CYS A 93 22.21 2.69 19.16
CA CYS A 93 21.86 1.57 18.28
C CYS A 93 22.84 1.35 17.12
N ILE A 94 24.11 1.72 17.30
CA ILE A 94 25.15 1.59 16.26
C ILE A 94 25.46 0.13 15.90
N THR A 95 25.08 -0.82 16.75
CA THR A 95 25.19 -2.27 16.49
C THR A 95 23.91 -2.88 15.94
N HIS A 96 22.85 -2.10 15.72
CA HIS A 96 21.56 -2.60 15.27
C HIS A 96 21.28 -2.23 13.80
N SER A 97 20.99 -3.23 12.97
CA SER A 97 20.75 -3.09 11.52
C SER A 97 19.65 -2.07 11.17
N LEU A 98 18.59 -2.02 11.98
CA LEU A 98 17.47 -1.08 11.83
C LEU A 98 17.90 0.40 11.74
N LEU A 99 18.96 0.81 12.43
CA LEU A 99 19.50 2.18 12.32
C LEU A 99 19.90 2.49 10.87
N TYR A 100 20.76 1.64 10.32
CA TYR A 100 21.32 1.81 8.98
C TYR A 100 20.27 1.60 7.89
N GLU A 101 19.40 0.60 8.05
CA GLU A 101 18.31 0.32 7.11
C GLU A 101 17.35 1.50 7.02
N SER A 102 16.87 2.01 8.16
CA SER A 102 15.87 3.09 8.18
C SER A 102 16.47 4.42 7.74
N TYR A 103 17.71 4.72 8.14
CA TYR A 103 18.37 5.96 7.73
C TYR A 103 18.75 5.95 6.24
N ALA A 104 19.20 4.82 5.70
CA ALA A 104 19.46 4.70 4.27
C ALA A 104 18.17 4.83 3.44
N LEU A 105 17.07 4.20 3.87
CA LEU A 105 15.75 4.37 3.24
C LEU A 105 15.26 5.82 3.29
N PHE A 106 15.50 6.52 4.39
CA PHE A 106 15.20 7.95 4.51
C PHE A 106 16.01 8.78 3.51
N LEU A 107 17.32 8.53 3.38
CA LEU A 107 18.19 9.20 2.40
C LEU A 107 17.78 8.89 0.95
N GLU A 108 17.37 7.65 0.66
CA GLU A 108 16.79 7.26 -0.63
C GLU A 108 15.53 8.07 -0.93
N ALA A 109 14.61 8.20 0.02
CA ALA A 109 13.39 8.99 -0.15
C ALA A 109 13.65 10.49 -0.39
N LYS A 110 14.83 10.98 0.00
CA LYS A 110 15.31 12.35 -0.27
C LYS A 110 16.17 12.44 -1.54
N GLY A 111 16.36 11.35 -2.29
CA GLY A 111 17.15 11.30 -3.52
C GLY A 111 18.67 11.28 -3.32
N ARG A 112 19.15 11.10 -2.08
CA ARG A 112 20.57 11.10 -1.72
C ARG A 112 21.18 9.69 -1.77
N LEU A 113 21.23 9.13 -2.99
CA LEU A 113 21.60 7.73 -3.21
C LEU A 113 23.03 7.40 -2.78
N THR A 114 24.00 8.27 -3.06
CA THR A 114 25.40 8.06 -2.65
C THR A 114 25.55 7.99 -1.13
N ASP A 115 24.83 8.85 -0.40
CA ASP A 115 24.86 8.83 1.07
C ASP A 115 24.16 7.59 1.63
N ALA A 116 23.05 7.16 1.02
CA ALA A 116 22.36 5.93 1.39
C ALA A 116 23.27 4.69 1.21
N LEU A 117 24.04 4.64 0.11
CA LEU A 117 25.03 3.59 -0.13
C LEU A 117 26.08 3.55 0.99
N MET A 118 26.62 4.71 1.37
CA MET A 118 27.63 4.83 2.43
C MET A 118 27.09 4.36 3.78
N VAL A 119 25.82 4.66 4.09
CA VAL A 119 25.16 4.22 5.33
C VAL A 119 25.00 2.69 5.37
N TYR A 120 24.59 2.06 4.26
CA TYR A 120 24.52 0.59 4.18
C TYR A 120 25.89 -0.06 4.37
N GLN A 121 26.92 0.48 3.70
CA GLN A 121 28.29 -0.02 3.83
C GLN A 121 28.82 0.16 5.26
N LEU A 122 28.50 1.27 5.90
CA LEU A 122 28.88 1.57 7.29
C LEU A 122 28.24 0.58 8.28
N GLY A 123 26.95 0.26 8.12
CA GLY A 123 26.31 -0.71 8.99
C GLY A 123 26.84 -2.13 8.80
N ILE A 124 27.20 -2.50 7.57
CA ILE A 124 27.82 -3.80 7.25
C ILE A 124 29.23 -3.88 7.84
N SER A 125 30.05 -2.83 7.72
CA SER A 125 31.41 -2.81 8.29
C SER A 125 31.40 -2.87 9.82
N ARG A 126 30.32 -2.41 10.45
CA ARG A 126 30.09 -2.49 11.90
C ARG A 126 29.46 -3.81 12.36
N ASN A 127 29.20 -4.76 11.45
CA ASN A 127 28.50 -6.02 11.75
C ASN A 127 27.16 -5.82 12.48
N ALA A 128 26.38 -4.82 12.06
CA ALA A 128 25.14 -4.48 12.74
C ALA A 128 24.08 -5.60 12.61
N GLU A 129 23.49 -6.03 13.73
CA GLU A 129 22.61 -7.20 13.77
C GLU A 129 21.12 -6.86 13.57
N PRO A 130 20.34 -7.71 12.88
CA PRO A 130 20.78 -8.90 12.14
C PRO A 130 21.55 -8.53 10.84
N LEU A 131 22.79 -9.01 10.70
CA LEU A 131 23.67 -8.62 9.60
C LEU A 131 23.16 -9.08 8.23
N GLU A 132 22.60 -10.27 8.15
CA GLU A 132 22.03 -10.81 6.91
C GLU A 132 20.83 -9.99 6.42
N ARG A 133 20.04 -9.43 7.35
CA ARG A 133 18.97 -8.49 7.02
C ARG A 133 19.53 -7.23 6.37
N LEU A 134 20.61 -6.68 6.93
CA LEU A 134 21.24 -5.48 6.41
C LEU A 134 21.90 -5.71 5.04
N LYS A 135 22.60 -6.84 4.85
CA LYS A 135 23.17 -7.23 3.55
C LYS A 135 22.10 -7.40 2.48
N LYS A 136 20.97 -8.01 2.84
CA LYS A 136 19.81 -8.15 1.94
C LYS A 136 19.22 -6.79 1.57
N ALA A 137 19.04 -5.89 2.54
CA ALA A 137 18.57 -4.53 2.30
C ALA A 137 19.53 -3.74 1.37
N HIS A 138 20.84 -3.87 1.59
CA HIS A 138 21.87 -3.27 0.74
C HIS A 138 21.88 -3.84 -0.69
N ALA A 139 21.70 -5.15 -0.86
CA ALA A 139 21.58 -5.77 -2.20
C ALA A 139 20.36 -5.22 -2.95
N LEU A 140 19.21 -5.17 -2.30
CA LEU A 140 17.99 -4.57 -2.87
C LEU A 140 18.19 -3.09 -3.24
N PHE A 141 18.92 -2.34 -2.42
CA PHE A 141 19.29 -0.96 -2.74
C PHE A 141 20.18 -0.86 -3.97
N ARG A 142 21.20 -1.72 -4.07
CA ARG A 142 22.10 -1.74 -5.23
C ARG A 142 21.34 -2.07 -6.53
N ASP A 143 20.38 -2.98 -6.48
CA ASP A 143 19.53 -3.29 -7.64
C ASP A 143 18.71 -2.06 -8.06
N ARG A 144 18.09 -1.34 -7.08
CA ARG A 144 17.41 -0.06 -7.34
C ARG A 144 18.35 0.98 -7.97
N MET A 145 19.57 1.10 -7.44
CA MET A 145 20.55 2.07 -7.91
C MET A 145 21.08 1.73 -9.31
N PHE A 146 21.29 0.45 -9.62
CA PHE A 146 21.73 -0.02 -10.94
C PHE A 146 20.67 0.23 -12.01
N GLU A 147 19.38 0.05 -11.69
CA GLU A 147 18.27 0.42 -12.59
C GLU A 147 18.25 1.93 -12.89
N ILE A 148 18.48 2.78 -11.88
CA ILE A 148 18.51 4.25 -12.03
C ILE A 148 19.72 4.70 -12.87
N VAL A 149 20.90 4.13 -12.61
CA VAL A 149 22.13 4.49 -13.32
C VAL A 149 22.07 4.04 -14.79
N ASN A 150 21.52 2.86 -15.07
CA ASN A 150 21.31 2.40 -16.45
C ASN A 150 20.25 3.24 -17.17
N ALA A 151 19.22 3.70 -16.47
CA ALA A 151 18.23 4.63 -17.03
C ALA A 151 18.85 5.99 -17.42
N CYS A 152 19.84 6.49 -16.69
CA CYS A 152 20.59 7.70 -17.04
C CYS A 152 21.65 7.49 -18.13
N SER A 153 22.15 6.26 -18.31
CA SER A 153 23.22 5.94 -19.26
C SER A 153 22.71 5.62 -20.67
N LEU A 154 21.44 5.25 -20.80
CA LEU A 154 20.78 4.88 -22.07
C LEU A 154 20.22 6.08 -22.87
N GLU A 155 20.54 7.32 -22.50
CA GLU A 155 20.30 8.49 -23.36
C GLU A 155 21.25 8.56 -24.58
N LYS A 156 22.20 7.62 -24.70
CA LYS A 156 23.05 7.46 -25.87
C LYS A 156 23.25 5.97 -26.17
N ILE A 157 22.35 5.38 -26.95
CA ILE A 157 22.64 4.41 -28.02
C ILE A 157 21.30 4.15 -28.72
N ASP A 158 21.32 4.43 -30.01
CA ASP A 158 20.20 4.37 -30.92
C ASP A 158 19.87 2.92 -31.32
N ALA A 159 18.64 2.77 -31.79
CA ALA A 159 18.03 1.67 -32.55
C ALA A 159 18.79 0.33 -32.70
N GLY A 160 18.16 -0.73 -32.19
CA GLY A 160 18.29 -2.08 -32.72
C GLY A 160 18.62 -3.12 -31.67
N ASP A 161 17.60 -3.75 -31.09
CA ASP A 161 17.71 -5.19 -30.94
C ASP A 161 16.35 -5.90 -31.00
N SER A 162 16.36 -6.98 -31.77
CA SER A 162 15.26 -7.84 -32.13
C SER A 162 14.75 -8.66 -30.95
N PHE A 163 13.42 -8.80 -30.86
CA PHE A 163 12.76 -9.75 -29.96
C PHE A 163 13.18 -11.19 -30.30
N GLY A 164 14.12 -11.74 -29.55
CA GLY A 164 14.52 -13.14 -29.62
C GLY A 164 13.36 -14.07 -29.27
N ARG A 165 13.01 -14.95 -30.22
CA ARG A 165 12.10 -16.08 -30.03
C ARG A 165 12.71 -17.11 -29.07
N GLY A 166 12.27 -17.06 -27.83
CA GLY A 166 12.29 -18.13 -26.83
C GLY A 166 11.17 -17.84 -25.84
N GLU A 167 10.64 -18.83 -25.12
CA GLU A 167 9.61 -18.65 -24.08
C GLU A 167 10.15 -17.76 -22.93
N SER A 168 10.29 -16.45 -23.20
CA SER A 168 10.84 -15.48 -22.28
C SER A 168 9.68 -14.94 -21.44
N CYS A 169 9.69 -15.29 -20.15
CA CYS A 169 8.78 -14.66 -19.21
C CYS A 169 9.12 -13.16 -19.13
N ILE A 170 8.12 -12.31 -19.30
CA ILE A 170 8.30 -10.85 -19.37
C ILE A 170 8.18 -10.26 -17.97
N ASN A 171 9.00 -9.24 -17.65
CA ASN A 171 8.73 -8.40 -16.49
C ASN A 171 7.75 -7.28 -16.88
N PRO A 172 6.51 -7.29 -16.37
CA PRO A 172 5.49 -6.32 -16.76
C PRO A 172 5.79 -4.91 -16.24
N TRP A 173 6.61 -4.78 -15.21
CA TRP A 173 6.95 -3.51 -14.56
C TRP A 173 8.35 -3.00 -14.88
N SER A 174 9.09 -3.65 -15.80
CA SER A 174 10.38 -3.11 -16.23
C SER A 174 10.18 -1.81 -17.01
N ILE A 175 11.14 -0.89 -16.89
CA ILE A 175 11.11 0.40 -17.60
C ILE A 175 10.99 0.19 -19.11
N SER A 176 11.69 -0.81 -19.66
CA SER A 176 11.62 -1.15 -21.09
C SER A 176 10.23 -1.61 -21.51
N THR A 177 9.60 -2.51 -20.76
CA THR A 177 8.25 -3.00 -21.04
C THR A 177 7.24 -1.85 -20.96
N VAL A 178 7.25 -1.09 -19.87
CA VAL A 178 6.32 0.03 -19.68
C VAL A 178 6.50 1.10 -20.76
N LYS A 179 7.75 1.46 -21.12
CA LYS A 179 8.04 2.42 -22.19
C LYS A 179 7.50 1.93 -23.54
N HIS A 180 7.74 0.67 -23.88
CA HIS A 180 7.22 0.06 -25.12
C HIS A 180 5.69 0.05 -25.16
N LEU A 181 5.03 -0.33 -24.05
CA LEU A 181 3.58 -0.32 -23.95
C LEU A 181 3.00 1.09 -24.08
N LEU A 182 3.59 2.08 -23.40
CA LEU A 182 3.18 3.48 -23.50
C LEU A 182 3.33 4.03 -24.93
N GLN A 183 4.43 3.70 -25.62
CA GLN A 183 4.62 4.07 -27.03
C GLN A 183 3.54 3.47 -27.92
N ARG A 184 3.25 2.18 -27.74
CA ARG A 184 2.23 1.45 -28.51
C ARG A 184 0.82 2.02 -28.30
N MET A 185 0.52 2.46 -27.08
CA MET A 185 -0.82 2.94 -26.70
C MET A 185 -1.03 4.44 -26.88
N ASN A 186 0.04 5.22 -27.09
CA ASN A 186 -0.03 6.67 -27.18
C ASN A 186 -1.16 7.18 -28.12
N PRO A 187 -1.38 6.62 -29.34
CA PRO A 187 -2.46 7.07 -30.22
C PRO A 187 -3.87 6.86 -29.65
N GLN A 188 -4.05 5.85 -28.78
CA GLN A 188 -5.33 5.57 -28.14
C GLN A 188 -5.54 6.43 -26.88
N ILE A 189 -4.49 6.61 -26.07
CA ILE A 189 -4.57 7.39 -24.83
C ILE A 189 -4.98 8.84 -25.13
N LEU A 190 -4.43 9.42 -26.20
CA LEU A 190 -4.75 10.78 -26.64
C LEU A 190 -6.23 11.01 -26.96
N LYS A 191 -6.99 9.95 -27.25
CA LYS A 191 -8.42 10.03 -27.57
C LYS A 191 -9.32 9.92 -26.34
N TYR A 192 -8.77 9.58 -25.17
CA TYR A 192 -9.59 9.41 -23.98
C TYR A 192 -10.03 10.75 -23.43
N GLU A 193 -11.32 10.84 -23.11
CA GLU A 193 -11.86 11.96 -22.39
C GLU A 193 -11.14 12.13 -21.04
N GLY A 194 -10.79 13.38 -20.72
CA GLY A 194 -10.04 13.74 -19.52
C GLY A 194 -8.52 13.62 -19.66
N TYR A 195 -7.98 13.17 -20.80
CA TYR A 195 -6.53 13.16 -21.05
C TYR A 195 -6.04 14.52 -21.57
N HIS A 196 -5.20 15.19 -20.79
CA HIS A 196 -4.70 16.53 -21.09
C HIS A 196 -3.17 16.57 -21.11
N PRO A 197 -2.54 16.32 -22.27
CA PRO A 197 -1.09 16.34 -22.39
C PRO A 197 -0.53 17.76 -22.59
N SER A 198 0.63 18.01 -22.00
CA SER A 198 1.41 19.23 -22.13
C SER A 198 2.89 18.88 -22.24
N ARG A 199 3.57 19.48 -23.22
CA ARG A 199 5.04 19.36 -23.35
C ARG A 199 5.80 20.27 -22.40
N LYS A 200 5.08 21.16 -21.70
CA LYS A 200 5.67 22.13 -20.77
C LYS A 200 5.84 21.49 -19.39
N VAL A 201 6.88 21.95 -18.69
CA VAL A 201 7.05 21.75 -17.25
C VAL A 201 5.86 22.40 -16.54
N TYR A 202 5.40 21.81 -15.44
CA TYR A 202 4.37 22.44 -14.61
C TYR A 202 4.85 23.82 -14.13
N SER A 203 4.12 24.88 -14.52
CA SER A 203 4.48 26.28 -14.26
C SER A 203 3.53 26.99 -13.30
N GLY A 204 2.82 26.24 -12.45
CA GLY A 204 1.91 26.83 -11.48
C GLY A 204 2.64 27.64 -10.41
N LYS A 205 1.96 28.66 -9.85
CA LYS A 205 2.53 29.57 -8.83
C LYS A 205 3.08 28.85 -7.60
N VAL A 206 2.51 27.70 -7.26
CA VAL A 206 2.93 26.85 -6.15
C VAL A 206 3.73 25.68 -6.71
N ALA A 207 5.00 25.57 -6.31
CA ALA A 207 5.83 24.41 -6.67
C ALA A 207 5.27 23.14 -6.03
N LEU A 208 4.92 22.14 -6.84
CA LEU A 208 4.30 20.89 -6.36
C LEU A 208 5.22 20.10 -5.41
N SER A 209 6.53 20.17 -5.62
CA SER A 209 7.54 19.57 -4.73
C SER A 209 7.54 20.18 -3.31
N SER A 210 6.91 21.33 -3.09
CA SER A 210 6.84 21.97 -1.77
C SER A 210 5.60 21.55 -0.94
N LEU A 211 4.74 20.68 -1.47
CA LEU A 211 3.43 20.35 -0.89
C LEU A 211 3.48 19.34 0.27
N HIS A 212 4.65 18.90 0.73
CA HIS A 212 4.79 17.81 1.71
C HIS A 212 4.02 18.00 3.03
N LYS A 213 4.19 19.13 3.73
CA LYS A 213 3.61 19.33 5.08
C LYS A 213 2.83 20.65 5.26
N SER A 214 3.12 21.67 4.43
CA SER A 214 2.47 23.00 4.47
C SER A 214 1.58 23.23 3.25
N ALA A 215 0.88 22.20 2.78
CA ALA A 215 -0.01 22.32 1.61
C ALA A 215 -1.43 22.81 1.97
N ARG A 216 -1.83 22.71 3.23
CA ARG A 216 -3.21 23.00 3.65
C ARG A 216 -3.60 24.44 3.29
N ASN A 217 -4.77 24.57 2.68
CA ASN A 217 -5.36 25.78 2.12
C ASN A 217 -4.60 26.46 0.97
N LYS A 218 -3.48 25.90 0.49
CA LYS A 218 -2.85 26.37 -0.75
C LYS A 218 -3.77 26.09 -1.93
N VAL A 219 -3.83 27.03 -2.86
CA VAL A 219 -4.56 26.88 -4.11
C VAL A 219 -3.54 26.63 -5.23
N ILE A 220 -3.68 25.49 -5.90
CA ILE A 220 -2.91 25.15 -7.10
C ILE A 220 -3.81 25.26 -8.32
N GLU A 221 -3.21 25.55 -9.48
CA GLU A 221 -3.95 25.67 -10.74
C GLU A 221 -3.47 24.61 -11.71
N ILE A 222 -4.39 23.75 -12.14
CA ILE A 222 -4.10 22.62 -13.02
C ILE A 222 -5.13 22.65 -14.15
N GLY A 223 -4.67 22.68 -15.40
CA GLY A 223 -5.55 22.68 -16.57
C GLY A 223 -6.59 23.81 -16.59
N GLY A 224 -6.28 24.98 -16.01
CA GLY A 224 -7.19 26.13 -15.90
C GLY A 224 -8.24 26.04 -14.79
N ARG A 225 -8.20 25.00 -13.95
CA ARG A 225 -9.04 24.87 -12.76
C ARG A 225 -8.22 25.10 -11.49
N LYS A 226 -8.85 25.72 -10.49
CA LYS A 226 -8.24 25.95 -9.19
C LYS A 226 -8.59 24.80 -8.26
N TYR A 227 -7.61 24.34 -7.49
CA TYR A 227 -7.78 23.30 -6.51
C TYR A 227 -7.24 23.77 -5.17
N GLN A 228 -8.13 23.90 -4.18
CA GLN A 228 -7.74 24.27 -2.83
C GLN A 228 -7.42 23.00 -2.02
N ILE A 229 -6.15 22.79 -1.71
CA ILE A 229 -5.70 21.62 -0.95
C ILE A 229 -6.21 21.69 0.50
N LYS A 230 -6.79 20.62 1.01
CA LYS A 230 -7.34 20.52 2.38
C LYS A 230 -6.55 19.61 3.30
N GLY A 231 -5.83 18.63 2.75
CA GLY A 231 -4.98 17.74 3.52
C GLY A 231 -4.24 16.76 2.63
N CYS A 232 -3.19 16.16 3.18
CA CYS A 232 -2.53 15.01 2.57
C CYS A 232 -3.36 13.76 2.93
N ALA A 233 -3.88 13.07 1.92
CA ALA A 233 -4.65 11.84 2.09
C ALA A 233 -3.74 10.59 2.01
N GLY A 234 -2.58 10.70 1.37
CA GLY A 234 -1.60 9.61 1.30
C GLY A 234 -0.29 10.06 0.68
N GLN A 235 0.82 9.46 1.11
CA GLN A 235 2.14 9.75 0.57
C GLN A 235 2.91 8.44 0.33
N GLY A 236 3.33 8.24 -0.92
CA GLY A 236 4.24 7.17 -1.34
C GLY A 236 5.55 7.73 -1.91
N GLY A 237 6.48 6.85 -2.28
CA GLY A 237 7.79 7.24 -2.82
C GLY A 237 7.73 7.96 -4.17
N PHE A 238 6.71 7.68 -4.98
CA PHE A 238 6.57 8.23 -6.35
C PHE A 238 5.31 9.08 -6.54
N ALA A 239 4.46 9.19 -5.52
CA ALA A 239 3.16 9.85 -5.62
C ALA A 239 2.73 10.49 -4.28
N GLN A 240 2.05 11.62 -4.36
CA GLN A 240 1.37 12.26 -3.24
C GLN A 240 -0.10 12.44 -3.57
N VAL A 241 -0.98 12.08 -2.64
CA VAL A 241 -2.43 12.19 -2.80
C VAL A 241 -2.94 13.25 -1.84
N PHE A 242 -3.64 14.25 -2.38
CA PHE A 242 -4.21 15.35 -1.62
C PHE A 242 -5.73 15.37 -1.73
N LYS A 243 -6.41 15.63 -0.62
CA LYS A 243 -7.82 16.07 -0.65
C LYS A 243 -7.87 17.52 -1.12
N ALA A 244 -8.71 17.84 -2.10
CA ALA A 244 -8.85 19.20 -2.59
C ALA A 244 -10.30 19.57 -2.93
N TYR A 245 -10.62 20.86 -2.83
CA TYR A 245 -11.87 21.44 -3.31
C TYR A 245 -11.66 22.06 -4.68
N VAL A 246 -12.51 21.70 -5.65
CA VAL A 246 -12.48 22.27 -6.99
C VAL A 246 -13.08 23.67 -6.95
N ASN A 247 -12.35 24.66 -7.48
CA ASN A 247 -12.72 26.08 -7.45
C ASN A 247 -13.13 26.59 -6.05
N SER A 248 -12.53 26.01 -5.01
CA SER A 248 -12.86 26.30 -3.60
C SER A 248 -14.31 25.98 -3.21
N ASN A 249 -15.02 25.15 -3.97
CA ASN A 249 -16.36 24.68 -3.63
C ASN A 249 -16.28 23.48 -2.66
N PRO A 250 -16.80 23.59 -1.41
CA PRO A 250 -16.79 22.49 -0.46
C PRO A 250 -17.58 21.25 -0.89
N ASP A 251 -18.54 21.41 -1.81
CA ASP A 251 -19.38 20.31 -2.31
C ASP A 251 -18.68 19.53 -3.44
N ASP A 252 -17.61 20.08 -4.03
CA ASP A 252 -16.85 19.44 -5.11
C ASP A 252 -15.46 19.01 -4.60
N VAL A 253 -15.44 17.83 -3.98
CA VAL A 253 -14.25 17.26 -3.33
C VAL A 253 -13.61 16.19 -4.21
N VAL A 254 -12.31 16.35 -4.45
CA VAL A 254 -11.52 15.43 -5.29
C VAL A 254 -10.24 14.98 -4.58
N ALA A 255 -9.73 13.84 -5.02
CA ALA A 255 -8.38 13.39 -4.72
C ALA A 255 -7.46 13.81 -5.87
N LEU A 256 -6.35 14.48 -5.53
CA LEU A 256 -5.31 14.87 -6.46
C LEU A 256 -4.08 14.01 -6.23
N LYS A 257 -3.82 13.07 -7.14
CA LYS A 257 -2.63 12.23 -7.13
C LYS A 257 -1.56 12.86 -8.03
N ILE A 258 -0.54 13.44 -7.43
CA ILE A 258 0.60 14.07 -8.10
C ILE A 258 1.75 13.08 -8.12
N GLN A 259 2.30 12.78 -9.30
CA GLN A 259 3.35 11.79 -9.49
C GLN A 259 4.56 12.38 -10.20
N LYS A 260 5.74 11.96 -9.76
CA LYS A 260 7.03 12.30 -10.36
C LYS A 260 7.93 11.06 -10.38
N PRO A 261 8.47 10.64 -11.53
CA PRO A 261 8.30 11.20 -12.88
C PRO A 261 6.86 11.06 -13.42
N PRO A 262 6.51 11.70 -14.55
CA PRO A 262 5.19 11.55 -15.17
C PRO A 262 4.87 10.09 -15.53
N PHE A 263 3.66 9.65 -15.19
CA PHE A 263 3.25 8.25 -15.33
C PHE A 263 1.80 8.12 -15.85
N PRO A 264 1.58 8.18 -17.18
CA PRO A 264 0.24 8.13 -17.76
C PRO A 264 -0.39 6.72 -17.75
N TRP A 265 0.37 5.68 -17.42
CA TRP A 265 -0.09 4.28 -17.41
C TRP A 265 -1.27 4.06 -16.46
N GLU A 266 -1.24 4.67 -15.28
CA GLU A 266 -2.33 4.53 -14.30
C GLU A 266 -3.66 5.03 -14.85
N PHE A 267 -3.67 6.16 -15.57
CA PHE A 267 -4.88 6.68 -16.22
C PHE A 267 -5.36 5.77 -17.35
N TYR A 268 -4.44 5.15 -18.11
CA TYR A 268 -4.81 4.15 -19.10
C TYR A 268 -5.57 2.98 -18.47
N MET A 269 -5.10 2.47 -17.32
CA MET A 269 -5.77 1.38 -16.62
C MET A 269 -7.19 1.76 -16.20
N TYR A 270 -7.40 2.97 -15.67
CA TYR A 270 -8.76 3.46 -15.37
C TYR A 270 -9.69 3.41 -16.59
N ARG A 271 -9.21 3.83 -17.77
CA ARG A 271 -9.98 3.77 -19.02
C ARG A 271 -10.25 2.33 -19.49
N GLN A 272 -9.38 1.37 -19.17
CA GLN A 272 -9.70 -0.04 -19.44
C GLN A 272 -10.77 -0.57 -18.50
N LEU A 273 -10.83 -0.11 -17.25
CA LEU A 273 -11.91 -0.44 -16.33
C LEU A 273 -13.24 0.06 -16.87
N ASP A 274 -13.31 1.32 -17.29
CA ASP A 274 -14.54 1.91 -17.86
C ASP A 274 -15.06 1.17 -19.10
N LYS A 275 -14.16 0.57 -19.87
CA LYS A 275 -14.52 -0.16 -21.11
C LYS A 275 -14.96 -1.60 -20.87
N ARG A 276 -14.40 -2.26 -19.85
CA ARG A 276 -14.48 -3.73 -19.72
C ARG A 276 -15.23 -4.20 -18.48
N ILE A 277 -15.36 -3.35 -17.47
CA ILE A 277 -16.06 -3.68 -16.24
C ILE A 277 -17.54 -3.29 -16.40
N PRO A 278 -18.49 -4.17 -16.08
CA PRO A 278 -19.92 -3.83 -16.14
C PRO A 278 -20.26 -2.65 -15.23
N ASP A 279 -21.18 -1.78 -15.66
CA ASP A 279 -21.57 -0.57 -14.92
C ASP A 279 -21.98 -0.85 -13.47
N LYS A 280 -22.72 -1.94 -13.24
CA LYS A 280 -23.15 -2.37 -11.90
C LYS A 280 -22.01 -2.70 -10.93
N GLU A 281 -20.83 -3.05 -11.43
CA GLU A 281 -19.64 -3.33 -10.61
C GLU A 281 -18.66 -2.15 -10.62
N ARG A 282 -18.90 -1.12 -11.43
CA ARG A 282 -17.93 -0.06 -11.71
C ARG A 282 -17.61 0.77 -10.48
N SER A 283 -18.57 0.95 -9.58
CA SER A 283 -18.38 1.65 -8.30
C SER A 283 -17.35 0.97 -7.38
N SER A 284 -17.09 -0.33 -7.57
CA SER A 284 -16.08 -1.13 -6.86
C SER A 284 -14.65 -0.82 -7.25
N PHE A 285 -14.43 0.02 -8.25
CA PHE A 285 -13.11 0.43 -8.71
C PHE A 285 -13.05 1.95 -8.78
N GLY A 286 -11.89 2.55 -8.45
CA GLY A 286 -11.74 4.00 -8.49
C GLY A 286 -12.05 4.60 -9.87
N PHE A 287 -12.37 5.88 -9.90
CA PHE A 287 -12.60 6.62 -11.15
C PHE A 287 -11.67 7.82 -11.26
N ALA A 288 -10.91 7.88 -12.35
CA ALA A 288 -10.10 9.04 -12.70
C ALA A 288 -10.89 9.94 -13.66
N HIS A 289 -11.28 11.11 -13.16
CA HIS A 289 -11.95 12.14 -13.96
C HIS A 289 -11.04 12.63 -15.07
N ARG A 290 -9.79 12.96 -14.73
CA ARG A 290 -8.84 13.63 -15.63
C ARG A 290 -7.40 13.26 -15.29
N LEU A 291 -6.55 13.29 -16.30
CA LEU A 291 -5.10 13.27 -16.17
C LEU A 291 -4.53 14.51 -16.85
N HIS A 292 -3.79 15.32 -16.09
CA HIS A 292 -2.94 16.38 -16.61
C HIS A 292 -1.49 15.88 -16.67
N LEU A 293 -0.99 15.66 -17.87
CA LEU A 293 0.36 15.16 -18.10
C LEU A 293 1.27 16.33 -18.50
N TYR A 294 2.26 16.63 -17.66
CA TYR A 294 3.33 17.60 -17.91
C TYR A 294 4.64 16.86 -18.21
N SER A 295 5.68 17.58 -18.61
CA SER A 295 7.01 16.96 -18.86
C SER A 295 7.68 16.44 -17.59
N ASP A 296 7.31 16.95 -16.41
CA ASP A 296 7.92 16.65 -15.12
C ASP A 296 6.97 16.04 -14.07
N TYR A 297 5.65 16.16 -14.27
CA TYR A 297 4.63 15.53 -13.42
C TYR A 297 3.48 14.91 -14.23
N SER A 298 2.84 13.87 -13.67
CA SER A 298 1.44 13.53 -13.98
C SER A 298 0.56 13.86 -12.78
N ILE A 299 -0.63 14.43 -13.04
CA ILE A 299 -1.59 14.77 -12.00
C ILE A 299 -2.94 14.15 -12.36
N ILE A 300 -3.37 13.17 -11.57
CA ILE A 300 -4.67 12.52 -11.72
C ILE A 300 -5.66 13.18 -10.77
N VAL A 301 -6.83 13.54 -11.30
CA VAL A 301 -7.99 14.01 -10.54
C VAL A 301 -8.98 12.85 -10.47
N SER A 302 -9.31 12.39 -9.26
CA SER A 302 -10.22 11.26 -9.02
C SER A 302 -11.22 11.56 -7.91
N ASP A 303 -12.20 10.68 -7.73
CA ASP A 303 -13.10 10.75 -6.57
C ASP A 303 -12.31 10.67 -5.25
N TYR A 304 -12.74 11.45 -4.27
CA TYR A 304 -12.24 11.36 -2.91
C TYR A 304 -13.22 10.58 -2.04
N LEU A 305 -12.80 9.41 -1.56
CA LEU A 305 -13.55 8.63 -0.58
C LEU A 305 -13.01 8.92 0.83
N SER A 306 -13.87 9.41 1.71
CA SER A 306 -13.49 9.93 3.03
C SER A 306 -13.51 8.90 4.16
N HIS A 307 -13.82 7.64 3.88
CA HIS A 307 -14.11 6.62 4.91
C HIS A 307 -12.91 5.75 5.29
N GLY A 308 -11.69 6.17 4.90
CA GLY A 308 -10.47 5.44 5.16
C GLY A 308 -10.31 4.18 4.30
N THR A 309 -9.24 3.45 4.60
CA THR A 309 -8.84 2.22 3.93
C THR A 309 -9.22 0.98 4.76
N LEU A 310 -9.20 -0.20 4.15
CA LEU A 310 -9.29 -1.46 4.88
C LEU A 310 -8.12 -1.64 5.85
N GLN A 311 -6.96 -1.06 5.55
CA GLN A 311 -5.82 -1.04 6.48
C GLN A 311 -6.16 -0.26 7.76
N ASP A 312 -6.85 0.89 7.64
CA ASP A 312 -7.32 1.68 8.78
C ASP A 312 -8.34 0.89 9.62
N ALA A 313 -9.24 0.15 8.97
CA ALA A 313 -10.18 -0.74 9.63
C ALA A 313 -9.51 -1.91 10.37
N ILE A 314 -8.45 -2.50 9.82
CA ILE A 314 -7.68 -3.54 10.51
C ILE A 314 -6.97 -2.92 11.73
N ASN A 315 -6.32 -1.77 11.55
CA ASN A 315 -5.58 -1.08 12.61
C ASN A 315 -6.47 -0.59 13.75
N SER A 316 -7.68 -0.09 13.47
CA SER A 316 -8.59 0.37 14.53
C SER A 316 -8.98 -0.73 15.50
N ASN A 317 -9.17 -1.97 15.01
CA ASN A 317 -9.42 -3.13 15.88
C ASN A 317 -8.21 -3.47 16.76
N VAL A 318 -6.98 -3.38 16.20
CA VAL A 318 -5.74 -3.57 16.96
C VAL A 318 -5.61 -2.53 18.08
N VAL A 319 -5.94 -1.27 17.80
CA VAL A 319 -5.86 -0.18 18.78
C VAL A 319 -6.84 -0.39 19.95
N ILE A 320 -8.02 -0.95 19.69
CA ILE A 320 -9.03 -1.29 20.70
C ILE A 320 -8.66 -2.60 21.45
N GLY A 321 -7.53 -3.23 21.12
CA GLY A 321 -7.06 -4.47 21.74
C GLY A 321 -7.81 -5.72 21.27
N GLY A 322 -8.47 -5.64 20.12
CA GLY A 322 -9.31 -6.70 19.55
C GLY A 322 -8.80 -7.24 18.21
N PHE A 323 -9.55 -8.21 17.70
CA PHE A 323 -9.43 -8.72 16.33
C PHE A 323 -10.67 -8.26 15.55
N MET A 324 -10.56 -8.15 14.23
CA MET A 324 -11.75 -7.94 13.42
C MET A 324 -12.70 -9.13 13.60
N GLU A 325 -13.98 -8.84 13.85
CA GLU A 325 -15.00 -9.87 14.01
C GLU A 325 -15.11 -10.71 12.74
N GLU A 326 -15.19 -12.04 12.88
CA GLU A 326 -15.16 -12.96 11.74
C GLU A 326 -16.21 -12.66 10.67
N VAL A 327 -17.40 -12.19 11.08
CA VAL A 327 -18.48 -11.79 10.16
C VAL A 327 -18.06 -10.63 9.25
N LEU A 328 -17.29 -9.65 9.77
CA LEU A 328 -16.69 -8.58 8.95
C LEU A 328 -15.58 -9.14 8.04
N CYS A 329 -14.73 -10.04 8.55
CA CYS A 329 -13.69 -10.67 7.74
C CYS A 329 -14.30 -11.41 6.54
N ILE A 330 -15.38 -12.16 6.76
CA ILE A 330 -16.13 -12.88 5.72
C ILE A 330 -16.72 -11.90 4.71
N TYR A 331 -17.37 -10.84 5.19
CA TYR A 331 -17.93 -9.80 4.32
C TYR A 331 -16.86 -9.17 3.41
N TYR A 332 -15.74 -8.71 3.97
CA TYR A 332 -14.66 -8.13 3.16
C TYR A 332 -13.99 -9.15 2.24
N THR A 333 -13.96 -10.43 2.63
CA THR A 333 -13.51 -11.52 1.74
C THR A 333 -14.42 -11.67 0.53
N ILE A 334 -15.75 -11.60 0.71
CA ILE A 334 -16.73 -11.64 -0.39
C ILE A 334 -16.52 -10.45 -1.34
N GLU A 335 -16.34 -9.25 -0.78
CA GLU A 335 -16.08 -8.04 -1.56
C GLU A 335 -14.81 -8.19 -2.42
N MET A 336 -13.70 -8.62 -1.82
CA MET A 336 -12.43 -8.83 -2.53
C MET A 336 -12.51 -9.94 -3.59
N LEU A 337 -13.19 -11.06 -3.29
CA LEU A 337 -13.37 -12.15 -4.26
C LEU A 337 -14.21 -11.69 -5.46
N SER A 338 -15.26 -10.90 -5.24
CA SER A 338 -16.07 -10.30 -6.31
C SER A 338 -15.25 -9.34 -7.19
N MET A 339 -14.38 -8.52 -6.58
CA MET A 339 -13.49 -7.63 -7.32
C MET A 339 -12.52 -8.42 -8.22
N LEU A 340 -11.83 -9.41 -7.66
CA LEU A 340 -10.87 -10.21 -8.43
C LEU A 340 -11.56 -11.03 -9.51
N GLU A 341 -12.73 -11.61 -9.23
CA GLU A 341 -13.54 -12.33 -10.23
C GLU A 341 -13.84 -11.41 -11.42
N THR A 342 -14.24 -10.17 -11.16
CA THR A 342 -14.60 -9.18 -12.18
C THR A 342 -13.38 -8.71 -12.98
N LEU A 343 -12.28 -8.35 -12.31
CA LEU A 343 -11.04 -7.89 -12.96
C LEU A 343 -10.41 -8.95 -13.84
N HIS A 344 -10.27 -10.16 -13.30
CA HIS A 344 -9.63 -11.26 -14.03
C HIS A 344 -10.54 -11.72 -15.19
N SER A 345 -11.85 -11.59 -15.05
CA SER A 345 -12.79 -11.79 -16.16
C SER A 345 -12.57 -10.80 -17.31
N ALA A 346 -12.25 -9.55 -17.00
CA ALA A 346 -11.89 -8.49 -17.95
C ALA A 346 -10.44 -8.56 -18.49
N GLY A 347 -9.65 -9.54 -18.04
CA GLY A 347 -8.24 -9.71 -18.45
C GLY A 347 -7.33 -8.63 -17.86
N LEU A 348 -7.66 -8.12 -16.68
CA LEU A 348 -6.88 -7.11 -15.96
C LEU A 348 -6.33 -7.72 -14.66
N ILE A 349 -5.11 -7.35 -14.30
CA ILE A 349 -4.48 -7.69 -13.01
C ILE A 349 -4.19 -6.38 -12.29
N HIS A 350 -4.43 -6.32 -11.00
CA HIS A 350 -4.15 -5.12 -10.20
C HIS A 350 -2.64 -4.98 -9.93
N GLY A 351 -1.99 -6.07 -9.52
CA GLY A 351 -0.53 -6.15 -9.35
C GLY A 351 0.03 -5.58 -8.04
N ASP A 352 -0.80 -4.87 -7.27
CA ASP A 352 -0.49 -4.36 -5.92
C ASP A 352 -1.69 -4.47 -4.97
N PHE A 353 -2.36 -5.63 -4.98
CA PHE A 353 -3.59 -5.87 -4.22
C PHE A 353 -3.28 -5.97 -2.71
N LYS A 354 -3.53 -4.88 -1.98
CA LYS A 354 -3.15 -4.70 -0.57
C LYS A 354 -4.19 -3.84 0.17
N PRO A 355 -4.24 -3.86 1.51
CA PRO A 355 -5.33 -3.24 2.26
C PRO A 355 -5.33 -1.69 2.18
N ASP A 356 -4.18 -1.06 1.96
CA ASP A 356 -4.08 0.40 1.76
C ASP A 356 -4.77 0.88 0.47
N ASN A 357 -4.87 -0.02 -0.52
CA ASN A 357 -5.46 0.27 -1.83
C ASN A 357 -6.98 -0.05 -1.88
N LEU A 358 -7.57 -0.49 -0.78
CA LEU A 358 -8.99 -0.82 -0.67
C LEU A 358 -9.69 0.23 0.19
N LEU A 359 -10.33 1.22 -0.45
CA LEU A 359 -11.08 2.26 0.24
C LEU A 359 -12.45 1.73 0.66
N ILE A 360 -12.89 2.08 1.87
CA ILE A 360 -14.20 1.66 2.36
C ILE A 360 -15.29 2.55 1.74
N ARG A 361 -16.39 1.96 1.31
CA ARG A 361 -17.61 2.67 0.93
C ARG A 361 -18.73 2.36 1.90
N TYR A 362 -19.42 3.39 2.35
CA TYR A 362 -20.65 3.27 3.12
C TYR A 362 -21.83 3.72 2.29
N ALA A 363 -22.95 2.98 2.37
CA ALA A 363 -24.21 3.42 1.80
C ALA A 363 -24.68 4.74 2.44
N GLY A 364 -25.35 5.57 1.65
CA GLY A 364 -26.04 6.75 2.14
C GLY A 364 -27.23 6.39 3.04
N ASP A 365 -28.00 5.38 2.62
CA ASP A 365 -29.17 4.86 3.32
C ASP A 365 -28.84 3.69 4.27
N ASP A 366 -29.74 3.42 5.21
CA ASP A 366 -29.63 2.28 6.11
C ASP A 366 -29.70 0.95 5.37
N LEU A 367 -28.74 0.07 5.66
CA LEU A 367 -28.69 -1.28 5.10
C LEU A 367 -29.93 -2.09 5.50
N ARG A 368 -30.52 -2.80 4.54
CA ARG A 368 -31.65 -3.70 4.78
C ARG A 368 -31.18 -5.14 5.01
N GLU A 369 -32.03 -6.00 5.55
CA GLU A 369 -31.67 -7.42 5.73
C GLU A 369 -31.78 -8.21 4.42
N ASP A 370 -32.67 -7.80 3.53
CA ASP A 370 -32.77 -8.26 2.16
C ASP A 370 -31.75 -7.57 1.24
N GLY A 371 -31.55 -8.14 0.05
CA GLY A 371 -30.72 -7.55 -0.99
C GLY A 371 -29.20 -7.70 -0.82
N PHE A 372 -28.72 -8.28 0.28
CA PHE A 372 -27.28 -8.53 0.47
C PHE A 372 -26.68 -9.43 -0.63
N ARG A 373 -27.34 -10.55 -0.94
CA ARG A 373 -26.84 -11.54 -1.91
C ARG A 373 -26.68 -10.94 -3.31
N ASP A 374 -27.70 -10.21 -3.75
CA ASP A 374 -27.77 -9.65 -5.10
C ASP A 374 -27.23 -8.21 -5.18
N ARG A 375 -26.70 -7.68 -4.07
CA ARG A 375 -26.22 -6.29 -3.92
C ARG A 375 -27.23 -5.25 -4.40
N THR A 376 -28.50 -5.42 -4.02
CA THR A 376 -29.57 -4.50 -4.40
C THR A 376 -29.84 -3.47 -3.31
N GLY A 377 -30.38 -2.31 -3.71
CA GLY A 377 -30.67 -1.23 -2.77
C GLY A 377 -29.39 -0.69 -2.13
N PRO A 378 -29.39 -0.35 -0.82
CA PRO A 378 -28.23 0.24 -0.15
C PRO A 378 -26.96 -0.64 -0.18
N TRP A 379 -27.10 -1.96 -0.36
CA TRP A 379 -25.96 -2.88 -0.49
C TRP A 379 -25.15 -2.67 -1.78
N HIS A 380 -25.69 -1.98 -2.78
CA HIS A 380 -24.96 -1.62 -3.99
C HIS A 380 -23.82 -0.63 -3.69
N ASP A 381 -24.09 0.36 -2.84
CA ASP A 381 -23.15 1.44 -2.54
C ASP A 381 -22.23 1.11 -1.35
N GLN A 382 -22.64 0.17 -0.50
CA GLN A 382 -21.84 -0.39 0.58
C GLN A 382 -20.79 -1.37 0.04
N GLY A 383 -19.52 -1.25 0.44
CA GLY A 383 -18.49 -2.14 -0.09
C GLY A 383 -17.06 -1.65 0.05
N LEU A 384 -16.21 -2.14 -0.84
CA LEU A 384 -14.84 -1.68 -1.01
C LEU A 384 -14.67 -1.05 -2.41
N CYS A 385 -13.77 -0.08 -2.53
CA CYS A 385 -13.36 0.54 -3.78
C CYS A 385 -11.84 0.36 -3.97
N LEU A 386 -11.44 -0.38 -5.00
CA LEU A 386 -10.03 -0.62 -5.31
C LEU A 386 -9.43 0.54 -6.10
N VAL A 387 -8.30 1.07 -5.60
CA VAL A 387 -7.58 2.21 -6.17
C VAL A 387 -6.10 1.88 -6.38
N ASP A 388 -5.34 2.84 -6.92
CA ASP A 388 -3.91 2.74 -7.21
C ASP A 388 -3.53 1.73 -8.30
N TRP A 389 -3.89 2.08 -9.55
CA TRP A 389 -3.62 1.25 -10.73
C TRP A 389 -2.21 1.42 -11.28
N GLY A 390 -1.28 1.95 -10.48
CA GLY A 390 0.10 2.22 -10.91
C GLY A 390 0.85 0.95 -11.36
N ARG A 391 0.47 -0.20 -10.81
CA ARG A 391 1.02 -1.53 -11.14
C ARG A 391 0.07 -2.41 -11.94
N GLY A 392 -1.05 -1.87 -12.39
CA GLY A 392 -2.05 -2.59 -13.16
C GLY A 392 -1.45 -3.19 -14.44
N ILE A 393 -1.92 -4.36 -14.84
CA ILE A 393 -1.48 -5.07 -16.04
C ILE A 393 -2.70 -5.36 -16.89
N ASP A 394 -2.64 -4.96 -18.16
CA ASP A 394 -3.63 -5.32 -19.17
C ASP A 394 -3.12 -6.50 -20.01
N LEU A 395 -3.70 -7.68 -19.80
CA LEU A 395 -3.26 -8.91 -20.45
C LEU A 395 -3.43 -8.89 -21.97
N SER A 396 -4.36 -8.08 -22.50
CA SER A 396 -4.59 -7.96 -23.95
C SER A 396 -3.40 -7.32 -24.69
N LEU A 397 -2.47 -6.71 -23.95
CA LEU A 397 -1.28 -6.11 -24.54
C LEU A 397 -0.14 -7.11 -24.75
N PHE A 398 -0.25 -8.30 -24.17
CA PHE A 398 0.75 -9.35 -24.20
C PHE A 398 0.30 -10.52 -25.09
N PRO A 399 1.22 -11.39 -25.52
CA PRO A 399 0.87 -12.62 -26.22
C PRO A 399 -0.08 -13.51 -25.42
N GLU A 400 -0.88 -14.32 -26.11
CA GLU A 400 -1.74 -15.29 -25.44
C GLU A 400 -0.92 -16.24 -24.56
N LYS A 401 -1.48 -16.62 -23.40
CA LYS A 401 -0.84 -17.51 -22.41
C LYS A 401 0.48 -16.98 -21.84
N ILE A 402 0.72 -15.67 -21.87
CA ILE A 402 1.89 -15.05 -21.25
C ILE A 402 2.03 -15.45 -19.78
N LYS A 403 3.27 -15.63 -19.33
CA LYS A 403 3.62 -15.70 -17.91
C LYS A 403 4.64 -14.61 -17.58
N PHE A 404 4.50 -14.01 -16.41
CA PHE A 404 5.35 -12.92 -15.97
C PHE A 404 6.46 -13.42 -15.05
N LYS A 405 7.60 -12.74 -15.09
CA LYS A 405 8.66 -12.83 -14.08
C LYS A 405 8.99 -11.41 -13.64
N GLY A 406 8.79 -11.11 -12.38
CA GLY A 406 8.93 -9.77 -11.82
C GLY A 406 8.53 -9.76 -10.36
N ASP A 407 8.98 -8.75 -9.63
CA ASP A 407 8.71 -8.59 -8.21
C ASP A 407 7.74 -7.42 -8.00
N CYS A 408 6.67 -7.63 -7.24
CA CYS A 408 5.74 -6.56 -6.88
C CYS A 408 6.40 -5.49 -6.00
N ARG A 409 7.60 -5.77 -5.46
CA ARG A 409 8.45 -4.90 -4.64
C ARG A 409 7.85 -4.54 -3.28
N THR A 410 6.75 -5.20 -2.89
CA THR A 410 6.13 -5.07 -1.57
C THR A 410 6.39 -6.37 -0.81
N SER A 411 7.35 -6.38 0.12
CA SER A 411 7.94 -7.60 0.69
C SER A 411 6.93 -8.60 1.25
N GLY A 412 5.89 -8.13 1.96
CA GLY A 412 4.83 -8.95 2.53
C GLY A 412 3.76 -9.44 1.53
N PHE A 413 3.80 -8.99 0.27
CA PHE A 413 2.81 -9.29 -0.76
C PHE A 413 3.43 -9.99 -1.99
N ARG A 414 4.67 -10.47 -1.89
CA ARG A 414 5.32 -11.28 -2.93
C ARG A 414 4.63 -12.64 -2.98
N CYS A 415 3.98 -12.99 -4.08
CA CYS A 415 3.32 -14.30 -4.19
C CYS A 415 4.32 -15.46 -4.16
N ILE A 416 3.83 -16.68 -3.90
CA ILE A 416 4.68 -17.88 -3.78
C ILE A 416 5.58 -18.04 -4.99
N GLU A 417 5.05 -17.82 -6.19
CA GLU A 417 5.81 -17.89 -7.43
C GLU A 417 6.94 -16.86 -7.46
N MET A 418 6.71 -15.62 -6.99
CA MET A 418 7.79 -14.63 -6.88
C MET A 418 8.84 -15.03 -5.85
N GLN A 419 8.43 -15.64 -4.74
CA GLN A 419 9.34 -16.11 -3.69
C GLN A 419 10.23 -17.26 -4.16
N GLU A 420 9.69 -18.15 -5.01
CA GLU A 420 10.36 -19.34 -5.55
C GLU A 420 10.94 -19.10 -6.97
N ASN A 421 10.93 -17.86 -7.46
CA ASN A 421 11.41 -17.47 -8.80
C ASN A 421 10.72 -18.19 -9.98
N MET A 422 9.43 -18.52 -9.80
CA MET A 422 8.55 -19.14 -10.77
C MET A 422 7.74 -18.09 -11.55
N PRO A 423 7.28 -18.41 -12.77
CA PRO A 423 6.41 -17.52 -13.53
C PRO A 423 5.02 -17.40 -12.92
N TRP A 424 4.42 -16.21 -12.99
CA TRP A 424 3.11 -15.91 -12.40
C TRP A 424 2.20 -15.09 -13.33
N THR A 425 0.92 -15.06 -13.01
CA THR A 425 -0.13 -14.26 -13.68
C THR A 425 -1.11 -13.70 -12.64
N PHE A 426 -2.33 -14.26 -12.51
CA PHE A 426 -3.34 -13.82 -11.54
C PHE A 426 -2.97 -14.11 -10.07
N GLN A 427 -1.94 -14.95 -9.85
CA GLN A 427 -1.47 -15.32 -8.52
C GLN A 427 -1.01 -14.12 -7.69
N VAL A 428 -0.51 -13.05 -8.31
CA VAL A 428 -0.11 -11.82 -7.60
C VAL A 428 -1.27 -11.20 -6.82
N ASP A 429 -2.47 -11.14 -7.41
CA ASP A 429 -3.65 -10.56 -6.78
C ASP A 429 -4.28 -11.53 -5.77
N SER A 430 -4.37 -12.82 -6.13
CA SER A 430 -4.94 -13.86 -5.28
C SER A 430 -4.14 -14.04 -4.00
N TYR A 431 -2.81 -13.99 -4.10
CA TYR A 431 -1.94 -14.00 -2.94
C TYR A 431 -2.15 -12.77 -2.07
N GLY A 432 -2.29 -11.58 -2.67
CA GLY A 432 -2.60 -10.35 -1.94
C GLY A 432 -3.91 -10.45 -1.15
N LEU A 433 -4.95 -11.05 -1.73
CA LEU A 433 -6.20 -11.37 -1.01
C LEU A 433 -5.93 -12.27 0.20
N CYS A 434 -5.17 -13.35 0.05
CA CYS A 434 -4.81 -14.23 1.17
C CYS A 434 -4.08 -13.48 2.30
N VAL A 435 -3.14 -12.60 1.95
CA VAL A 435 -2.43 -11.76 2.93
C VAL A 435 -3.41 -10.86 3.68
N ILE A 436 -4.32 -10.17 2.97
CA ILE A 436 -5.33 -9.29 3.60
C ILE A 436 -6.26 -10.08 4.52
N VAL A 437 -6.76 -11.24 4.07
CA VAL A 437 -7.61 -12.12 4.90
C VAL A 437 -6.88 -12.55 6.16
N HIS A 438 -5.61 -12.96 6.04
CA HIS A 438 -4.80 -13.30 7.20
C HIS A 438 -4.62 -12.11 8.15
N MET A 439 -4.37 -10.91 7.62
CA MET A 439 -4.24 -9.69 8.43
C MET A 439 -5.54 -9.36 9.18
N MET A 440 -6.71 -9.51 8.55
CA MET A 440 -8.00 -9.31 9.22
C MET A 440 -8.22 -10.32 10.37
N LEU A 441 -7.82 -11.58 10.17
CA LEU A 441 -8.01 -12.65 11.16
C LEU A 441 -6.97 -12.60 12.30
N HIS A 442 -5.71 -12.30 11.98
CA HIS A 442 -4.57 -12.51 12.87
C HIS A 442 -3.81 -11.22 13.25
N ASN A 443 -4.16 -10.06 12.67
CA ASN A 443 -3.47 -8.79 12.87
C ASN A 443 -1.96 -8.84 12.55
N SER A 444 -1.55 -9.78 11.70
CA SER A 444 -0.16 -9.96 11.28
C SER A 444 -0.09 -10.35 9.80
N TYR A 445 1.07 -10.12 9.21
CA TYR A 445 1.36 -10.58 7.85
C TYR A 445 1.36 -12.11 7.79
N MET A 446 0.92 -12.64 6.64
CA MET A 446 0.83 -14.07 6.42
C MET A 446 2.22 -14.68 6.25
N GLU A 447 2.54 -15.68 7.08
CA GLU A 447 3.67 -16.57 6.86
C GLU A 447 3.21 -17.90 6.28
N ILE A 448 3.95 -18.41 5.29
CA ILE A 448 3.62 -19.65 4.58
C ILE A 448 4.48 -20.80 5.09
N GLU A 449 3.87 -21.97 5.17
CA GLU A 449 4.51 -23.26 5.34
C GLU A 449 4.38 -24.08 4.06
N LYS A 450 5.48 -24.73 3.64
CA LYS A 450 5.53 -25.66 2.50
C LYS A 450 5.51 -27.08 3.04
N LYS A 451 4.40 -27.81 2.84
CA LYS A 451 4.23 -29.21 3.28
C LYS A 451 4.33 -30.17 2.11
N ALA A 452 4.98 -31.31 2.33
CA ALA A 452 4.94 -32.41 1.37
C ALA A 452 3.51 -32.96 1.28
N SER A 453 3.03 -33.12 0.06
CA SER A 453 1.72 -33.71 -0.23
C SER A 453 1.85 -35.20 -0.49
N SER A 454 0.76 -35.95 -0.28
CA SER A 454 0.70 -37.41 -0.44
C SER A 454 0.93 -37.87 -1.89
N ASP A 455 0.78 -36.98 -2.86
CA ASP A 455 1.02 -37.20 -4.30
C ASP A 455 2.48 -36.95 -4.72
N GLY A 456 3.38 -36.65 -3.77
CA GLY A 456 4.77 -36.31 -4.04
C GLY A 456 5.01 -34.84 -4.43
N GLY A 457 3.97 -34.01 -4.40
CA GLY A 457 4.06 -32.56 -4.58
C GLY A 457 4.26 -31.79 -3.27
N TYR A 458 4.08 -30.47 -3.34
CA TYR A 458 4.05 -29.59 -2.16
C TYR A 458 2.74 -28.81 -2.11
N VAL A 459 2.23 -28.60 -0.90
CA VAL A 459 1.08 -27.74 -0.61
C VAL A 459 1.53 -26.61 0.30
N TYR A 460 1.16 -25.39 -0.08
CA TYR A 460 1.38 -24.17 0.66
C TYR A 460 0.16 -23.84 1.51
N GLN A 461 0.41 -23.49 2.78
CA GLN A 461 -0.64 -23.09 3.71
C GLN A 461 -0.13 -22.03 4.71
N PRO A 462 -1.00 -21.21 5.32
CA PRO A 462 -0.59 -20.33 6.41
C PRO A 462 -0.06 -21.11 7.61
N LYS A 463 0.98 -20.59 8.29
CA LYS A 463 1.50 -21.16 9.55
C LYS A 463 0.56 -20.97 10.74
N SER A 464 -0.15 -19.85 10.78
CA SER A 464 -1.03 -19.48 11.89
C SER A 464 -2.21 -20.45 11.99
N SER A 465 -2.57 -20.84 13.22
CA SER A 465 -3.74 -21.67 13.47
C SER A 465 -5.03 -20.84 13.56
N PHE A 466 -6.14 -21.41 13.08
CA PHE A 466 -7.45 -20.80 13.22
C PHE A 466 -8.02 -20.96 14.63
N LYS A 467 -8.80 -19.98 15.10
CA LYS A 467 -9.54 -20.10 16.36
C LYS A 467 -10.62 -21.18 16.23
N ARG A 468 -10.83 -21.97 17.28
CA ARG A 468 -11.73 -23.16 17.25
C ARG A 468 -13.19 -22.83 16.91
N TYR A 469 -13.64 -21.62 17.25
CA TYR A 469 -15.02 -21.18 17.03
C TYR A 469 -15.26 -20.52 15.66
N TRP A 470 -14.22 -20.42 14.82
CA TRP A 470 -14.35 -19.90 13.47
C TRP A 470 -14.84 -20.97 12.49
N GLN A 471 -15.25 -20.52 11.29
CA GLN A 471 -15.53 -21.38 10.15
C GLN A 471 -14.24 -21.93 9.54
N VAL A 472 -13.55 -22.78 10.30
CA VAL A 472 -12.22 -23.30 9.99
C VAL A 472 -12.16 -23.94 8.59
N GLU A 473 -13.16 -24.74 8.23
CA GLU A 473 -13.17 -25.40 6.91
C GLU A 473 -13.40 -24.43 5.75
N LEU A 474 -14.17 -23.35 5.97
CA LEU A 474 -14.37 -22.31 4.98
C LEU A 474 -13.05 -21.55 4.70
N TRP A 475 -12.33 -21.20 5.77
CA TRP A 475 -11.03 -20.52 5.65
C TRP A 475 -9.95 -21.43 5.07
N LYS A 476 -9.84 -22.68 5.52
CA LYS A 476 -8.90 -23.66 4.93
C LYS A 476 -9.15 -23.82 3.43
N ASN A 477 -10.41 -23.98 3.02
CA ASN A 477 -10.78 -24.11 1.61
C ASN A 477 -10.33 -22.88 0.79
N LEU A 478 -10.47 -21.67 1.32
CA LEU A 478 -9.95 -20.44 0.69
C LEU A 478 -8.43 -20.48 0.51
N PHE A 479 -7.68 -20.64 1.60
CA PHE A 479 -6.22 -20.58 1.56
C PHE A 479 -5.63 -21.71 0.72
N THR A 480 -6.10 -22.94 0.90
CA THR A 480 -5.61 -24.08 0.12
C THR A 480 -5.82 -23.86 -1.37
N LYS A 481 -6.98 -23.37 -1.80
CA LYS A 481 -7.24 -23.17 -3.23
C LYS A 481 -6.48 -21.99 -3.82
N LEU A 482 -6.38 -20.86 -3.11
CA LEU A 482 -5.74 -19.65 -3.65
C LEU A 482 -4.21 -19.66 -3.56
N LEU A 483 -3.62 -20.39 -2.61
CA LEU A 483 -2.16 -20.53 -2.49
C LEU A 483 -1.58 -21.65 -3.37
N ASN A 484 -2.42 -22.50 -3.95
CA ASN A 484 -1.97 -23.68 -4.71
C ASN A 484 -2.65 -23.75 -6.09
N ILE A 485 -2.79 -22.60 -6.76
CA ILE A 485 -3.45 -22.51 -8.07
C ILE A 485 -2.58 -23.19 -9.14
N SER A 486 -3.15 -24.18 -9.82
CA SER A 486 -2.50 -24.80 -10.97
C SER A 486 -2.64 -23.95 -12.24
N PRO A 487 -1.64 -23.92 -13.15
CA PRO A 487 -1.76 -23.24 -14.44
C PRO A 487 -2.94 -23.70 -15.32
N SER A 488 -3.47 -24.91 -15.09
CA SER A 488 -4.63 -25.45 -15.80
C SER A 488 -5.97 -25.02 -15.22
N ASP A 489 -5.97 -24.41 -14.03
CA ASP A 489 -7.21 -24.12 -13.31
C ASP A 489 -7.97 -22.97 -13.98
N ASN A 490 -9.29 -23.14 -14.06
CA ASN A 490 -10.16 -22.04 -14.43
C ASN A 490 -10.26 -21.07 -13.24
N HIS A 491 -9.31 -20.13 -13.20
CA HIS A 491 -9.17 -19.16 -12.13
C HIS A 491 -10.46 -18.37 -11.85
N LYS A 492 -11.20 -18.00 -12.90
CA LYS A 492 -12.47 -17.27 -12.79
C LYS A 492 -13.54 -18.10 -12.06
N LYS A 493 -13.68 -19.37 -12.46
CA LYS A 493 -14.61 -20.30 -11.80
C LYS A 493 -14.20 -20.57 -10.36
N LEU A 494 -12.89 -20.65 -10.09
CA LEU A 494 -12.37 -20.83 -8.74
C LEU A 494 -12.78 -19.66 -7.82
N LEU A 495 -12.54 -18.41 -8.24
CA LEU A 495 -12.91 -17.22 -7.48
C LEU A 495 -14.42 -17.13 -7.23
N ARG A 496 -15.23 -17.44 -8.26
CA ARG A 496 -16.70 -17.49 -8.14
C ARG A 496 -17.15 -18.50 -7.10
N ASN A 497 -16.68 -19.74 -7.19
CA ASN A 497 -17.06 -20.81 -6.27
C ASN A 497 -16.68 -20.46 -4.81
N LEU A 498 -15.52 -19.83 -4.62
CA LEU A 498 -15.12 -19.32 -3.31
C LEU A 498 -16.08 -18.22 -2.85
N ARG A 499 -16.34 -17.21 -3.68
CA ARG A 499 -17.28 -16.11 -3.35
C ARG A 499 -18.65 -16.66 -2.93
N GLU A 500 -19.21 -17.55 -3.73
CA GLU A 500 -20.50 -18.18 -3.48
C GLU A 500 -20.49 -18.94 -2.14
N SER A 501 -19.43 -19.70 -1.83
CA SER A 501 -19.34 -20.42 -0.54
C SER A 501 -19.37 -19.48 0.69
N PHE A 502 -18.70 -18.33 0.62
CA PHE A 502 -18.73 -17.34 1.70
C PHE A 502 -20.07 -16.59 1.77
N GLN A 503 -20.66 -16.26 0.61
CA GLN A 503 -21.98 -15.65 0.54
C GLN A 503 -23.08 -16.57 1.07
N ASP A 504 -23.03 -17.85 0.72
CA ASP A 504 -23.96 -18.88 1.19
C ASP A 504 -23.89 -19.01 2.70
N TYR A 505 -22.69 -19.00 3.27
CA TYR A 505 -22.53 -19.00 4.73
C TYR A 505 -23.19 -17.78 5.38
N LEU A 506 -22.91 -16.55 4.93
CA LEU A 506 -23.56 -15.35 5.52
C LEU A 506 -25.08 -15.35 5.34
N CYS A 507 -25.56 -15.82 4.19
CA CYS A 507 -26.99 -15.86 3.88
C CYS A 507 -27.72 -17.04 4.56
N SER A 508 -26.99 -18.04 5.04
CA SER A 508 -27.59 -19.23 5.69
C SER A 508 -28.32 -18.89 6.98
N ASN A 509 -27.96 -17.77 7.63
CA ASN A 509 -28.54 -17.34 8.89
C ASN A 509 -28.78 -15.82 8.88
N PRO A 510 -30.03 -15.35 8.88
CA PRO A 510 -30.36 -13.91 8.92
C PRO A 510 -29.72 -13.15 10.09
N GLN A 511 -29.45 -13.82 11.21
CA GLN A 511 -28.76 -13.19 12.35
C GLN A 511 -27.32 -12.77 12.02
N LEU A 512 -26.66 -13.44 11.07
CA LEU A 512 -25.33 -13.04 10.61
C LEU A 512 -25.39 -11.72 9.84
N ILE A 513 -26.41 -11.52 8.99
CA ILE A 513 -26.63 -10.25 8.27
C ILE A 513 -26.97 -9.14 9.26
N LYS A 514 -27.83 -9.42 10.24
CA LYS A 514 -28.14 -8.46 11.31
C LYS A 514 -26.90 -8.06 12.12
N LYS A 515 -26.07 -9.04 12.48
CA LYS A 515 -24.78 -8.80 13.16
C LYS A 515 -23.82 -8.00 12.26
N LEU A 516 -23.72 -8.35 10.98
CA LEU A 516 -22.88 -7.63 10.01
C LEU A 516 -23.25 -6.15 9.94
N LYS A 517 -24.55 -5.83 9.81
CA LYS A 517 -25.04 -4.45 9.79
C LYS A 517 -24.61 -3.67 11.04
N GLN A 518 -24.79 -4.25 12.23
CA GLN A 518 -24.38 -3.62 13.49
C GLN A 518 -22.87 -3.37 13.53
N LEU A 519 -22.08 -4.32 13.06
CA LEU A 519 -20.62 -4.20 13.01
C LEU A 519 -20.16 -3.13 12.01
N LEU A 520 -20.81 -3.03 10.85
CA LEU A 520 -20.52 -1.99 9.85
C LEU A 520 -20.85 -0.59 10.37
N VAL A 521 -21.97 -0.42 11.09
CA VAL A 521 -22.32 0.84 11.76
C VAL A 521 -21.27 1.20 12.81
N LYS A 522 -20.87 0.24 13.66
CA LYS A 522 -19.83 0.46 14.68
C LYS A 522 -18.50 0.86 14.05
N GLN A 523 -18.11 0.19 12.96
CA GLN A 523 -16.88 0.51 12.24
C GLN A 523 -16.95 1.90 11.60
N ARG A 524 -18.07 2.26 10.98
CA ARG A 524 -18.29 3.60 10.40
C ARG A 524 -18.10 4.68 11.46
N THR A 525 -18.69 4.52 12.63
CA THR A 525 -18.52 5.49 13.73
C THR A 525 -17.07 5.59 14.18
N SER A 526 -16.36 4.46 14.28
CA SER A 526 -14.94 4.43 14.68
C SER A 526 -14.01 5.08 13.67
N LEU A 527 -14.26 4.91 12.37
CA LEU A 527 -13.41 5.45 11.31
C LEU A 527 -13.72 6.91 10.96
N CYS A 528 -14.97 7.35 11.13
CA CYS A 528 -15.35 8.75 10.88
C CYS A 528 -15.05 9.67 12.08
N SER A 529 -14.78 9.11 13.26
CA SER A 529 -14.42 9.88 14.47
C SER A 529 -12.90 10.02 14.65
N ALA A 530 -12.11 9.38 13.78
CA ALA A 530 -10.66 9.49 13.66
C ALA A 530 -10.31 10.47 12.52
#